data_AF-A0AAW2TMY1-F1
#
_entry.id   AF-A0AAW2TMY1-F1
#
_cell.length_a   1.000
_cell.length_b   1.000
_cell.length_c   1.000
_cell.angle_alpha   90.00
_cell.angle_beta   90.00
_cell.angle_gamma   90.00
#
_symmetry.space_group_name_H-M   'P 1'
#
loop_
_entity.id
_entity.type
_entity.pdbx_description
1 polymer ?
#
loop_
_entity_poly.entity_id
_entity_poly.type
_entity_poly.pdbx_seq_one_letter_code
_entity_poly.pdbx_strand_id
1 'polypeptide(L)'
;MTVNVASFKLKSTTNDSIAPKNNIPNEKSQKKLTLKEMHARQYPFLDSNVSEIFDDLLEANLIDLLEMKRPEEAERKDDPIYCNTTA
;
A
#
# COMPACT_ATOMS: atom_id res chain seq x y z
N MET A 1 -14.51 -4.80 18.72
CA MET A 1 -14.96 -4.60 17.32
C MET A 1 -14.61 -5.86 16.55
N THR A 2 -15.58 -6.50 15.92
CA THR A 2 -15.38 -7.74 15.14
C THR A 2 -15.23 -7.35 13.68
N VAL A 3 -14.06 -7.61 13.08
CA VAL A 3 -13.83 -7.39 11.65
C VAL A 3 -14.06 -8.70 10.89
N ASN A 4 -15.03 -8.68 9.98
CA ASN A 4 -15.33 -9.78 9.07
C ASN A 4 -14.33 -9.70 7.90
N VAL A 5 -13.54 -10.75 7.70
CA VAL A 5 -12.57 -10.84 6.59
C VAL A 5 -13.11 -11.87 5.60
N ALA A 6 -13.76 -11.39 4.54
CA ALA A 6 -14.14 -12.23 3.40
C ALA A 6 -12.99 -12.25 2.38
N SER A 7 -12.61 -13.43 1.90
CA SER A 7 -11.59 -13.61 0.88
C SER A 7 -12.18 -13.37 -0.51
N PHE A 8 -11.63 -12.41 -1.25
CA PHE A 8 -12.01 -12.10 -2.63
C PHE A 8 -10.84 -12.39 -3.58
N LYS A 9 -11.16 -12.73 -4.84
CA LYS A 9 -10.16 -13.00 -5.87
C LYS A 9 -9.95 -11.77 -6.74
N LEU A 10 -8.77 -11.16 -6.65
CA LEU A 10 -8.33 -10.12 -7.55
C LEU A 10 -8.15 -10.72 -8.95
N LYS A 11 -8.75 -10.12 -9.98
CA LYS A 11 -8.49 -10.50 -11.36
C LYS A 11 -7.28 -9.69 -11.84
N SER A 12 -6.12 -10.33 -11.94
CA SER A 12 -4.96 -9.69 -12.55
C SER A 12 -5.12 -9.66 -14.07
N THR A 13 -5.19 -8.47 -14.65
CA THR A 13 -5.14 -8.29 -16.11
C THR A 13 -3.69 -8.35 -16.56
N THR A 14 -3.15 -9.56 -16.64
CA THR A 14 -1.90 -9.84 -17.36
C THR A 14 -2.20 -10.89 -18.42
N ASN A 15 -2.23 -10.47 -19.68
CA ASN A 15 -1.99 -11.38 -20.78
C ASN A 15 -0.51 -11.79 -20.67
N ASP A 16 -0.24 -12.84 -19.90
CA ASP A 16 0.75 -13.88 -20.16
C ASP A 16 0.92 -14.78 -18.93
N SER A 17 0.93 -16.09 -19.19
CA SER A 17 1.05 -17.18 -18.23
C SER A 17 2.31 -17.04 -17.37
N ILE A 18 2.16 -16.66 -16.10
CA ILE A 18 3.21 -16.85 -15.08
C ILE A 18 2.62 -17.68 -13.94
N ALA A 19 3.10 -18.92 -13.87
CA ALA A 19 2.81 -19.89 -12.83
C ALA A 19 3.00 -19.31 -11.41
N PRO A 20 2.14 -19.65 -10.43
CA PRO A 20 2.27 -19.15 -9.08
C PRO A 20 3.44 -19.86 -8.38
N LYS A 21 4.62 -19.23 -8.37
CA LYS A 21 5.68 -19.59 -7.44
C LYS A 21 5.36 -18.97 -6.08
N ASN A 22 4.60 -19.72 -5.28
CA ASN A 22 4.34 -19.46 -3.88
C ASN A 22 5.64 -19.57 -3.07
N ASN A 23 6.46 -18.52 -3.07
CA ASN A 23 7.51 -18.35 -2.08
C ASN A 23 6.92 -17.57 -0.92
N ILE A 24 6.22 -18.27 -0.02
CA ILE A 24 5.85 -17.71 1.29
C ILE A 24 7.16 -17.54 2.06
N PRO A 25 7.63 -16.31 2.34
CA PRO A 25 8.80 -16.14 3.18
C PRO A 25 8.39 -16.52 4.59
N ASN A 26 8.90 -17.68 4.99
CA ASN A 26 8.91 -18.28 6.32
C ASN A 26 8.86 -17.24 7.45
N GLU A 27 8.08 -17.57 8.48
CA GLU A 27 7.89 -16.91 9.76
C GLU A 27 9.22 -16.40 10.35
N LYS A 28 9.68 -15.25 9.90
CA LYS A 28 10.70 -14.48 10.61
C LYS A 28 9.96 -13.83 11.76
N SER A 29 9.96 -14.53 12.89
CA SER A 29 9.74 -14.01 14.24
C SER A 29 10.00 -12.51 14.28
N GLN A 30 9.08 -11.76 14.91
CA GLN A 30 8.91 -10.30 14.97
C GLN A 30 10.19 -9.49 15.28
N LYS A 31 11.25 -9.67 14.52
CA LYS A 31 12.46 -8.86 14.54
C LYS A 31 12.04 -7.54 13.94
N LYS A 32 12.04 -6.52 14.80
CA LYS A 32 11.93 -5.13 14.36
C LYS A 32 13.05 -4.90 13.35
N LEU A 33 12.65 -4.72 12.10
CA LEU A 33 13.58 -4.37 11.03
C LEU A 33 14.10 -2.97 11.32
N THR A 34 15.37 -2.76 11.02
CA THR A 34 15.94 -1.41 10.99
C THR A 34 15.34 -0.64 9.81
N LEU A 35 15.32 0.70 9.89
CA LEU A 35 14.76 1.56 8.84
C LEU A 35 15.38 1.24 7.46
N LYS A 36 16.71 1.06 7.43
CA LYS A 36 17.46 0.70 6.23
C LYS A 36 17.00 -0.64 5.64
N GLU A 37 16.71 -1.63 6.48
CA GLU A 37 16.19 -2.94 6.04
C GLU A 37 14.76 -2.84 5.50
N MET A 38 13.93 -1.93 6.02
CA MET A 38 12.58 -1.70 5.48
C MET A 38 12.63 -1.05 4.10
N HIS A 39 13.44 0.00 3.91
CA HIS A 39 13.62 0.63 2.60
C HIS A 39 14.29 -0.28 1.57
N ALA A 40 15.15 -1.20 2.01
CA ALA A 40 15.78 -2.17 1.13
C ALA A 40 14.82 -3.29 0.66
N ARG A 41 13.61 -3.37 1.20
CA ARG A 41 12.59 -4.27 0.67
C ARG A 41 12.08 -3.69 -0.64
N GLN A 42 12.60 -4.20 -1.74
CA GLN A 42 12.06 -3.94 -3.06
C GLN A 42 10.70 -4.66 -3.16
N TYR A 43 9.63 -3.88 -3.32
CA TYR A 43 8.34 -4.46 -3.65
C TYR A 43 8.34 -4.90 -5.11
N PRO A 44 7.74 -6.06 -5.44
CA PRO A 44 7.79 -6.63 -6.78
C PRO A 44 6.85 -5.95 -7.80
N PHE A 45 6.13 -4.90 -7.41
CA PHE A 45 5.27 -4.14 -8.31
C PHE A 45 5.99 -2.89 -8.82
N LEU A 46 5.64 -2.47 -10.04
CA LEU A 46 6.19 -1.28 -10.67
C LEU A 46 5.45 -0.05 -10.13
N ASP A 47 6.16 1.07 -9.91
CA ASP A 47 5.55 2.30 -9.38
C ASP A 47 4.44 2.84 -10.29
N SER A 48 4.54 2.62 -11.61
CA SER A 48 3.49 2.98 -12.58
C SER A 48 2.17 2.24 -12.35
N ASN A 49 2.23 1.03 -11.82
CA ASN A 49 1.06 0.17 -11.64
C ASN A 49 0.33 0.50 -10.33
N VAL A 50 0.93 1.29 -9.45
CA VAL A 50 0.37 1.61 -8.13
C VAL A 50 -0.97 2.31 -8.28
N SER A 51 -1.11 3.28 -9.19
CA SER A 51 -2.37 4.00 -9.40
C SER A 51 -3.48 3.07 -9.88
N GLU A 52 -3.20 2.23 -10.87
CA GLU A 52 -4.17 1.28 -11.44
C GLU A 52 -4.65 0.29 -10.38
N ILE A 53 -3.73 -0.25 -9.56
CA ILE A 53 -4.09 -1.14 -8.46
C ILE A 53 -4.99 -0.43 -7.44
N PHE A 54 -4.75 0.85 -7.13
CA PHE A 54 -5.61 1.59 -6.21
C PHE A 54 -7.02 1.77 -6.78
N ASP A 55 -7.14 2.10 -8.06
CA ASP A 55 -8.44 2.28 -8.72
C ASP A 55 -9.25 0.97 -8.71
N ASP A 56 -8.61 -0.16 -9.04
CA ASP A 56 -9.23 -1.49 -8.99
C ASP A 56 -9.73 -1.85 -7.58
N LEU A 57 -8.96 -1.52 -6.54
CA LEU A 57 -9.32 -1.80 -5.15
C LEU A 57 -10.51 -0.95 -4.69
N LEU A 58 -10.59 0.30 -5.14
CA LEU A 58 -11.71 1.20 -4.86
C LEU A 58 -12.97 0.76 -5.59
N GLU A 59 -12.86 0.40 -6.88
CA GLU A 59 -14.00 -0.10 -7.65
C GLU A 59 -14.58 -1.38 -7.03
N ALA A 60 -13.71 -2.25 -6.52
CA ALA A 60 -14.12 -3.48 -5.84
C ALA A 60 -14.59 -3.25 -4.39
N ASN A 61 -14.62 -2.02 -3.87
CA ASN A 61 -14.93 -1.67 -2.47
C ASN A 61 -14.11 -2.49 -1.45
N LEU A 62 -12.85 -2.76 -1.78
CA LEU A 62 -11.91 -3.54 -0.95
C LEU A 62 -11.22 -2.67 0.08
N ILE A 63 -11.11 -1.39 -0.25
CA ILE A 63 -10.64 -0.32 0.60
C ILE A 63 -11.64 0.82 0.47
N ASP A 64 -11.86 1.55 1.56
CA ASP A 64 -12.68 2.75 1.56
C ASP A 64 -11.81 3.97 1.83
N LEU A 65 -12.03 5.03 1.05
CA LEU A 65 -11.46 6.34 1.36
C LEU A 65 -12.28 6.96 2.49
N LEU A 66 -11.82 6.77 3.72
CA LEU A 66 -12.40 7.43 4.88
C LEU A 66 -12.24 8.95 4.75
N GLU A 67 -13.25 9.68 5.22
CA GLU A 67 -13.14 11.11 5.36
C GLU A 67 -11.98 11.45 6.29
N MET A 68 -11.17 12.40 5.83
CA MET A 68 -10.02 12.86 6.58
C MET A 68 -10.50 13.56 7.87
N LYS A 69 -10.03 13.05 9.01
CA LYS A 69 -10.42 13.58 10.34
C LYS A 69 -9.98 15.01 10.61
N ARG A 70 -9.07 15.56 9.80
CA ARG A 70 -8.51 16.92 9.94
C ARG A 70 -8.36 17.59 8.57
N PRO A 71 -9.46 18.11 8.01
CA PRO A 71 -9.43 18.80 6.72
C PRO A 71 -8.44 19.98 6.68
N GLU A 72 -8.37 20.75 7.76
CA GLU A 72 -7.50 21.93 7.89
C GLU A 72 -6.00 21.60 7.74
N GLU A 73 -5.58 20.38 8.09
CA GLU A 73 -4.18 19.97 8.06
C GLU A 73 -3.73 19.55 6.64
N ALA A 74 -4.66 19.13 5.76
CA ALA A 74 -4.28 18.80 4.38
C ALA A 74 -4.03 20.02 3.51
N GLU A 75 -4.66 21.15 3.83
CA GLU A 75 -4.39 22.42 3.13
C GLU A 75 -3.00 22.98 3.49
N ARG A 76 -2.37 22.45 4.55
CA ARG A 76 -1.07 22.90 5.07
C ARG A 76 0.12 22.12 4.51
N LYS A 77 -0.01 21.54 3.32
CA LYS A 77 1.07 20.78 2.67
C LYS A 77 2.35 21.61 2.47
N ASP A 78 2.19 22.92 2.26
CA ASP A 78 3.28 23.87 2.07
C ASP A 78 3.60 24.69 3.34
N ASP A 79 2.98 24.37 4.48
CA ASP A 79 3.21 25.08 5.74
C ASP A 79 4.63 24.79 6.24
N PRO A 80 5.52 25.80 6.35
CA PRO A 80 6.89 25.60 6.78
C PRO A 80 7.01 25.08 8.23
N ILE A 81 5.95 25.19 9.04
CA ILE A 81 5.91 24.60 10.39
C ILE A 81 5.79 23.07 10.32
N TYR A 82 5.17 22.54 9.26
CA TYR A 82 4.91 21.10 9.09
C TYR A 82 5.87 20.43 8.12
N CYS A 83 6.19 21.10 7.01
CA CYS A 83 7.15 20.64 6.02
C CYS A 83 8.31 21.63 5.99
N ASN A 84 9.40 21.25 6.64
CA ASN A 84 10.71 21.89 6.47
C ASN A 84 11.27 21.54 5.08
N THR A 85 10.71 22.17 4.04
CA THR A 85 11.23 22.16 2.67
C THR A 85 12.37 23.16 2.52
N THR A 86 13.34 23.15 3.45
CA THR A 86 14.63 23.79 3.21
C THR A 86 15.45 22.84 2.33
N ALA A 87 15.48 23.14 1.03
CA ALA A 87 16.36 22.51 0.05
C ALA A 87 17.83 22.94 0.24
#